data_AF-A0A8T6DIU3-F1
#
_entry.id   AF-A0A8T6DIU3-F1
#
_cell.length_a   1.000
_cell.length_b   1.000
_cell.length_c   1.000
_cell.angle_alpha   90.00
_cell.angle_beta   90.00
_cell.angle_gamma   90.00
#
_symmetry.space_group_name_H-M   'P 1'
#
loop_
_entity.id
_entity.type
_entity.pdbx_description
1 polymer ?
#
loop_
_entity_poly.entity_id
_entity_poly.type
_entity_poly.pdbx_seq_one_letter_code
_entity_poly.pdbx_strand_id
1 'polypeptide(L)'
;MSERRIRVSQEAFRERPAPDKAVSWALLLQVAHSDELETLRIYTSADVVAVGPQDTRAPKYADTAAFARAAGFEVIERLAGGRAAVFLYGTFAVKRKHIDTSK
;
A
#
# COMPACT_ATOMS: atom_id res chain seq x y z
N MET A 1 -14.56 22.89 -18.63
CA MET A 1 -13.87 21.79 -17.93
C MET A 1 -14.40 21.79 -16.50
N SER A 2 -15.05 20.72 -16.03
CA SER A 2 -15.51 20.71 -14.64
C SER A 2 -14.31 20.60 -13.70
N GLU A 3 -14.33 21.32 -12.58
CA GLU A 3 -13.31 21.17 -11.55
C GLU A 3 -13.34 19.78 -10.95
N ARG A 4 -12.17 19.15 -10.84
CA ARG A 4 -12.02 17.79 -10.33
C ARG A 4 -11.57 17.86 -8.88
N ARG A 5 -12.45 17.48 -7.96
CA ARG A 5 -12.14 17.47 -6.52
C ARG A 5 -11.41 16.19 -6.15
N ILE A 6 -10.22 16.34 -5.58
CA ILE A 6 -9.38 15.24 -5.08
C ILE A 6 -9.09 15.50 -3.60
N ARG A 7 -9.36 14.52 -2.75
CA ARG A 7 -8.94 14.54 -1.35
C ARG A 7 -7.47 14.14 -1.26
N VAL A 8 -6.65 14.94 -0.59
CA VAL A 8 -5.26 14.58 -0.30
C VAL A 8 -5.15 14.11 1.14
N SER A 9 -4.53 12.95 1.35
CA SER A 9 -4.20 12.43 2.69
C SER A 9 -2.70 12.17 2.80
N GLN A 10 -2.11 12.65 3.90
CA GLN A 10 -0.70 12.48 4.22
C GLN A 10 -0.48 11.58 5.44
N GLU A 11 -1.56 10.95 5.93
CA GLU A 11 -1.51 10.08 7.10
C GLU A 11 -0.64 8.85 6.83
N ALA A 12 0.26 8.59 7.78
CA ALA A 12 1.29 7.56 7.73
C ALA A 12 1.42 6.87 9.09
N PHE A 13 1.67 5.56 9.11
CA PHE A 13 1.82 4.78 10.33
C PHE A 13 3.21 4.15 10.41
N ARG A 14 4.21 5.00 10.67
CA ARG A 14 5.63 4.62 10.58
C ARG A 14 6.03 3.52 11.57
N GLU A 15 5.49 3.54 12.78
CA GLU A 15 5.80 2.54 13.81
C GLU A 15 5.00 1.24 13.63
N ARG A 16 3.93 1.28 12.83
CA ARG A 16 2.99 0.17 12.63
C ARG A 16 2.58 0.14 11.15
N PRO A 17 3.33 -0.56 10.29
CA PRO A 17 3.14 -0.45 8.84
C PRO A 17 1.86 -1.11 8.29
N ALA A 18 1.31 -2.08 9.03
CA ALA A 18 0.08 -2.78 8.66
C ALA A 18 -1.14 -1.83 8.48
N PRO A 19 -1.39 -0.87 9.39
CA PRO A 19 -2.36 0.21 9.19
C PRO A 19 -2.30 0.93 7.84
N ASP A 20 -1.11 1.24 7.30
CA ASP A 20 -1.02 1.97 6.01
C ASP A 20 -1.63 1.18 4.85
N LYS A 21 -1.44 -0.15 4.86
CA LYS A 21 -2.10 -1.07 3.93
C LYS A 21 -3.61 -1.08 4.16
N ALA A 22 -4.05 -1.23 5.42
CA ALA A 22 -5.47 -1.32 5.77
C ALA A 22 -6.24 -0.07 5.33
N VAL A 23 -5.73 1.13 5.65
CA VAL A 23 -6.34 2.40 5.22
C VAL A 23 -6.30 2.54 3.69
N SER A 24 -5.23 2.08 3.02
CA SER A 24 -5.15 2.12 1.55
C SER A 24 -6.20 1.22 0.89
N TRP A 25 -6.53 0.09 1.52
CA TRP A 25 -7.56 -0.84 1.06
C TRP A 25 -8.96 -0.31 1.34
N ALA A 26 -9.21 0.19 2.55
CA ALA A 26 -10.49 0.80 2.92
C ALA A 26 -10.86 1.94 1.96
N LEU A 27 -9.92 2.85 1.68
CA LEU A 27 -10.15 3.95 0.73
C LEU A 27 -10.35 3.47 -0.71
N LEU A 28 -9.69 2.39 -1.13
CA LEU A 28 -9.96 1.81 -2.45
C LEU A 28 -11.42 1.34 -2.54
N LEU A 29 -11.91 0.65 -1.51
CA LEU A 29 -13.28 0.17 -1.45
C LEU A 29 -14.29 1.33 -1.35
N GLN A 30 -14.07 2.30 -0.48
CA GLN A 30 -14.97 3.45 -0.32
C GLN A 30 -15.06 4.28 -1.59
N VAL A 31 -13.93 4.54 -2.27
CA VAL A 31 -13.95 5.23 -3.57
C VAL A 31 -14.65 4.39 -4.63
N ALA A 32 -14.45 3.07 -4.67
CA ALA A 32 -15.13 2.19 -5.63
C ALA A 32 -16.65 2.17 -5.44
N HIS A 33 -17.14 2.29 -4.20
CA HIS A 33 -18.58 2.36 -3.88
C HIS A 33 -19.15 3.78 -3.92
N SER A 34 -18.34 4.79 -4.28
CA SER A 34 -18.73 6.21 -4.25
C SER A 34 -19.08 6.75 -2.85
N ASP A 35 -18.65 6.08 -1.79
CA ASP A 35 -18.82 6.52 -0.40
C ASP A 35 -17.78 7.60 0.00
N GLU A 36 -16.71 7.74 -0.79
CA GLU A 36 -15.64 8.71 -0.59
C GLU A 36 -15.24 9.38 -1.90
N LEU A 37 -14.68 10.59 -1.78
CA LEU A 37 -14.09 11.30 -2.92
C LEU A 37 -12.87 10.56 -3.43
N GLU A 38 -12.56 10.76 -4.72
CA GLU A 38 -11.26 10.41 -5.27
C GLU A 38 -10.14 10.90 -4.34
N THR A 39 -9.25 9.99 -3.98
CA THR A 39 -8.26 10.22 -2.93
C THR A 39 -6.84 9.97 -3.44
N LEU A 40 -5.97 10.94 -3.20
CA LEU A 40 -4.51 10.85 -3.36
C LEU A 40 -3.86 10.73 -1.99
N ARG A 41 -3.17 9.62 -1.75
CA ARG A 41 -2.34 9.42 -0.55
C ARG A 41 -0.87 9.61 -0.89
N ILE A 42 -0.20 10.45 -0.11
CA ILE A 42 1.25 10.68 -0.19
C ILE A 42 1.80 10.54 1.22
N TYR A 43 2.55 9.47 1.47
CA TYR A 43 3.06 9.20 2.81
C TYR A 43 4.48 8.64 2.78
N THR A 44 5.16 8.79 3.90
CA THR A 44 6.50 8.22 4.14
C THR A 44 6.32 6.80 4.66
N SER A 45 6.97 5.85 4.01
CA SER A 45 6.85 4.44 4.37
C SER A 45 7.75 4.09 5.55
N ALA A 46 7.39 3.03 6.28
CA ALA A 46 8.31 2.36 7.20
C ALA A 46 9.25 1.41 6.44
N ASP A 47 10.21 0.82 7.16
CA ASP A 47 11.07 -0.24 6.64
C ASP A 47 10.26 -1.53 6.44
N VAL A 48 9.89 -1.79 5.19
CA VAL A 48 8.94 -2.83 4.82
C VAL A 48 9.40 -3.59 3.59
N VAL A 49 9.21 -4.90 3.61
CA VAL A 49 9.20 -5.74 2.40
C VAL A 49 7.76 -6.00 1.99
N ALA A 50 7.35 -5.42 0.86
CA ALA A 50 6.02 -5.61 0.29
C ALA A 50 6.05 -6.74 -0.74
N VAL A 51 5.56 -7.93 -0.34
CA VAL A 51 5.57 -9.13 -1.18
C VAL A 51 4.32 -9.22 -2.03
N GLY A 52 4.48 -9.58 -3.31
CA GLY A 52 3.35 -9.79 -4.22
C GLY A 52 2.68 -11.15 -4.02
N PRO A 53 1.44 -11.34 -4.51
CA PRO A 53 0.73 -12.61 -4.39
C PRO A 53 1.44 -13.82 -5.04
N GLN A 54 2.35 -13.59 -5.98
CA GLN A 54 3.16 -14.65 -6.59
C GLN A 54 4.34 -15.04 -5.70
N ASP A 55 4.93 -14.09 -4.99
CA ASP A 55 6.07 -14.33 -4.12
C ASP A 55 5.67 -15.16 -2.88
N THR A 56 4.44 -14.98 -2.38
CA THR A 56 3.92 -15.73 -1.23
C THR A 56 3.73 -17.23 -1.51
N ARG A 57 3.67 -17.63 -2.79
CA ARG A 57 3.55 -19.03 -3.21
C ARG A 57 4.89 -19.74 -3.33
N ALA A 58 6.00 -19.04 -3.15
CA ALA A 58 7.33 -19.63 -3.23
C ALA A 58 7.57 -20.60 -2.06
N PRO A 59 8.22 -21.77 -2.28
CA PRO A 59 8.43 -22.78 -1.23
C PRO A 59 9.14 -22.28 0.04
N LYS A 60 9.98 -21.23 -0.06
CA LYS A 60 10.73 -20.64 1.06
C LYS A 60 10.20 -19.27 1.49
N TYR A 61 8.96 -18.95 1.15
CA TYR A 61 8.38 -17.64 1.50
C TYR A 61 8.39 -17.40 3.01
N ALA A 62 7.95 -18.39 3.80
CA ALA A 62 7.89 -18.29 5.25
C ALA A 62 9.27 -18.02 5.87
N ASP A 63 10.29 -18.79 5.46
CA ASP A 63 11.67 -18.62 5.92
C ASP A 63 12.23 -17.24 5.54
N THR A 64 11.98 -16.81 4.31
CA THR A 64 12.42 -15.49 3.80
C THR A 64 11.76 -14.35 4.58
N ALA A 65 10.46 -14.50 4.88
CA ALA A 65 9.71 -13.52 5.67
C ALA A 65 10.21 -13.46 7.12
N ALA A 66 10.54 -14.61 7.72
CA ALA A 66 11.14 -14.66 9.05
C ALA A 66 12.53 -14.00 9.07
N PHE A 67 13.36 -14.26 8.05
CA PHE A 67 14.67 -13.62 7.90
C PHE A 67 14.57 -12.10 7.77
N ALA A 68 13.65 -11.61 6.93
CA ALA A 68 13.42 -10.17 6.78
C ALA A 68 12.99 -9.50 8.09
N ARG A 69 12.09 -10.15 8.86
CA ARG A 69 11.69 -9.67 10.19
C ARG A 69 12.85 -9.64 11.18
N ALA A 70 13.69 -10.68 11.19
CA ALA A 70 14.90 -10.71 12.02
C ALA A 70 15.90 -9.60 11.65
N ALA A 71 15.89 -9.14 10.39
CA ALA A 71 16.69 -8.00 9.92
C ALA A 71 16.03 -6.63 10.19
N GLY A 72 14.89 -6.58 10.89
CA GLY A 72 14.21 -5.33 11.27
C GLY A 72 13.15 -4.83 10.28
N PHE A 73 12.85 -5.59 9.23
CA PHE A 73 11.79 -5.23 8.28
C PHE A 73 10.45 -5.84 8.66
N GLU A 74 9.38 -5.06 8.55
CA GLU A 74 8.03 -5.63 8.54
C GLU A 74 7.74 -6.26 7.17
N VAL A 75 7.03 -7.40 7.13
CA VAL A 75 6.70 -8.08 5.87
C VAL A 75 5.20 -8.00 5.63
N ILE A 76 4.80 -7.28 4.57
CA ILE A 76 3.39 -7.09 4.22
C ILE A 76 3.09 -7.68 2.85
N GLU A 77 1.93 -8.31 2.73
CA GLU A 77 1.40 -8.73 1.43
C GLU A 77 0.66 -7.58 0.77
N ARG A 78 1.00 -7.26 -0.47
CA ARG A 78 0.29 -6.24 -1.25
C ARG A 78 -0.75 -6.88 -2.17
N LEU A 79 -1.84 -6.14 -2.39
CA LEU A 79 -2.98 -6.60 -3.18
C LEU A 79 -2.71 -6.56 -4.69
N ALA A 80 -1.88 -5.62 -5.15
CA ALA A 80 -1.50 -5.51 -6.55
C ALA A 80 -0.44 -6.54 -6.93
N GLY A 81 -0.49 -7.08 -8.15
CA GLY A 81 0.49 -8.02 -8.68
C GLY A 81 1.89 -7.43 -8.87
N GLY A 82 2.88 -8.28 -9.14
CA GLY A 82 4.28 -7.92 -9.35
C GLY A 82 5.23 -8.75 -8.46
N ARG A 83 6.52 -8.34 -8.42
CA ARG A 83 7.56 -8.91 -7.53
C ARG A 83 7.76 -8.10 -6.25
N ALA A 84 8.32 -8.72 -5.22
CA ALA A 84 8.61 -8.08 -3.95
C ALA A 84 9.37 -6.75 -4.13
N ALA A 85 9.00 -5.76 -3.33
CA ALA A 85 9.63 -4.44 -3.31
C ALA A 85 9.96 -4.05 -1.87
N VAL A 86 11.10 -3.40 -1.68
CA VAL A 86 11.56 -2.89 -0.39
C VAL A 86 11.27 -1.40 -0.31
N PHE A 87 10.67 -0.98 0.81
CA PHE A 87 10.46 0.41 1.18
C PHE A 87 11.31 0.71 2.41
N LEU A 88 11.94 1.88 2.43
CA LEU A 88 12.73 2.36 3.56
C LEU A 88 12.06 3.60 4.17
N TYR A 89 12.48 3.97 5.39
CA TYR A 89 12.03 5.15 6.14
C TYR A 89 12.08 6.47 5.33
N GLY A 90 12.92 6.55 4.28
CA GLY A 90 13.02 7.68 3.36
C GLY A 90 12.22 7.57 2.06
N THR A 91 11.47 6.48 1.85
CA THR A 91 10.72 6.25 0.61
C THR A 91 9.30 6.86 0.68
N PHE A 92 8.92 7.58 -0.37
CA PHE A 92 7.57 8.11 -0.52
C PHE A 92 6.69 7.13 -1.30
N ALA A 93 5.54 6.80 -0.71
CA ALA A 93 4.48 6.07 -1.39
C ALA A 93 3.43 7.07 -1.90
N VAL A 94 3.17 7.03 -3.22
CA VAL A 94 2.13 7.84 -3.87
C VAL A 94 1.07 6.90 -4.41
N LYS A 95 -0.18 7.04 -3.93
CA LYS A 95 -1.29 6.16 -4.30
C LYS A 95 -2.54 6.98 -4.62
N ARG A 96 -3.13 6.74 -5.78
CA ARG A 96 -4.40 7.36 -6.20
C ARG A 96 -5.50 6.32 -6.30
N LYS A 97 -6.67 6.64 -5.75
CA LYS A 97 -7.90 5.84 -5.85
C LYS A 97 -8.94 6.67 -6.60
N HIS A 98 -9.38 6.16 -7.74
CA HIS A 98 -10.38 6.82 -8.58
C HIS A 98 -11.28 5.77 -9.23
N ILE A 99 -12.52 6.15 -9.53
CA ILE A 99 -13.38 5.40 -10.45
C ILE A 99 -13.00 5.86 -11.86
N ASP A 100 -12.76 4.89 -12.74
CA ASP A 100 -12.64 5.14 -14.17
C ASP A 100 -14.04 5.12 -14.79
N THR A 101 -14.53 6.28 -15.20
CA THR A 101 -15.87 6.46 -15.81
C THR A 101 -15.83 6.36 -17.34
N SER A 102 -14.75 5.85 -17.93
CA SER A 102 -14.58 5.71 -19.39
C SER A 102 -15.14 4.41 -19.99
N LYS A 103 -15.83 3.60 -19.18
CA LYS A 103 -16.54 2.38 -19.58
C LYS A 103 -18.00 2.46 -19.16
#